data_AF-A0A6J4QF62-F1
#
_entry.id   AF-A0A6J4QF62-F1
#
_cell.length_a   1.000
_cell.length_b   1.000
_cell.length_c   1.000
_cell.angle_alpha   90.00
_cell.angle_beta   90.00
_cell.angle_gamma   90.00
#
_symmetry.space_group_name_H-M   'P 1'
#
loop_
_entity.id
_entity.type
_entity.pdbx_description
1 polymer ?
#
loop_
_entity_poly.entity_id
_entity_poly.type
_entity_poly.pdbx_seq_one_letter_code
_entity_poly.pdbx_strand_id
1 'polypeptide(L)'
;MVSSARITALLAGAVATVALTLTGVADAATHRVAGQLVAINVDETGAGQYKMRGGLRGSWTINELNQVATSPFFEAQGTELFKGCIDRRRDRSCKGDPSGTLSFTIRYWELRDSADPTSW
;
A
#
# COMPACT_ATOMS: atom_id res chain seq x y z
N MET A 1 24.66 -4.54 -77.20
CA MET A 1 23.42 -4.16 -76.48
C MET A 1 23.05 -5.32 -75.57
N VAL A 2 22.98 -5.03 -74.27
CA VAL A 2 22.94 -6.00 -73.16
C VAL A 2 21.49 -6.41 -72.92
N SER A 3 21.20 -7.71 -72.85
CA SER A 3 19.93 -8.26 -72.39
C SER A 3 20.16 -9.02 -71.09
N SER A 4 19.57 -8.52 -70.01
CA SER A 4 19.81 -8.93 -68.63
C SER A 4 19.15 -10.26 -68.28
N ALA A 5 19.94 -11.19 -67.75
CA ALA A 5 19.44 -12.37 -67.05
C ALA A 5 18.76 -11.96 -65.73
N ARG A 6 17.53 -12.42 -65.50
CA ARG A 6 16.84 -12.29 -64.21
C ARG A 6 17.29 -13.44 -63.30
N ILE A 7 18.05 -13.13 -62.25
CA ILE A 7 18.34 -14.07 -61.17
C ILE A 7 17.41 -13.75 -60.00
N THR A 8 16.57 -14.71 -59.68
CA THR A 8 15.71 -14.76 -58.50
C THR A 8 16.49 -15.38 -57.34
N ALA A 9 16.60 -14.70 -56.18
CA ALA A 9 16.85 -15.37 -54.90
C ALA A 9 16.54 -14.47 -53.68
N LEU A 10 15.41 -14.80 -53.03
CA LEU A 10 15.13 -14.82 -51.59
C LEU A 10 15.81 -13.79 -50.66
N LEU A 11 15.06 -12.75 -50.30
CA LEU A 11 15.27 -11.99 -49.06
C LEU A 11 14.58 -12.73 -47.90
N ALA A 12 15.35 -13.39 -47.05
CA ALA A 12 14.90 -13.84 -45.74
C ALA A 12 14.68 -12.60 -44.86
N GLY A 13 13.41 -12.16 -44.77
CA GLY A 13 13.01 -11.06 -43.91
C GLY A 13 13.11 -11.46 -42.44
N ALA A 14 14.13 -10.98 -41.75
CA ALA A 14 14.21 -11.00 -40.30
C ALA A 14 13.08 -10.11 -39.75
N VAL A 15 11.99 -10.73 -39.29
CA VAL A 15 10.92 -10.02 -38.59
C VAL A 15 11.43 -9.72 -37.18
N ALA A 16 12.01 -8.53 -37.00
CA ALA A 16 12.33 -8.00 -35.68
C ALA A 16 11.00 -7.74 -34.95
N THR A 17 10.59 -8.66 -34.08
CA THR A 17 9.52 -8.42 -33.11
C THR A 17 9.95 -7.32 -32.16
N VAL A 18 9.56 -6.09 -32.47
CA VAL A 18 9.61 -4.96 -31.53
C VAL A 18 8.67 -5.33 -30.38
N ALA A 19 9.24 -5.79 -29.27
CA ALA A 19 8.52 -5.87 -28.01
C ALA A 19 8.23 -4.44 -27.56
N LEU A 20 7.08 -3.89 -27.96
CA LEU A 20 6.54 -2.68 -27.35
C LEU A 20 6.24 -3.02 -25.90
N THR A 21 7.19 -2.74 -25.01
CA THR A 21 6.94 -2.61 -23.59
C THR A 21 6.03 -1.39 -23.42
N LEU A 22 4.72 -1.61 -23.48
CA LEU A 22 3.73 -0.67 -22.98
C LEU A 22 3.93 -0.57 -21.47
N THR A 23 4.87 0.26 -21.04
CA THR A 23 4.88 0.81 -19.69
C THR A 23 3.72 1.79 -19.62
N GLY A 24 2.50 1.26 -19.62
CA GLY A 24 1.33 2.03 -19.24
C GLY A 24 1.58 2.49 -17.82
N VAL A 25 1.75 3.80 -17.63
CA VAL A 25 1.67 4.39 -16.30
C VAL A 25 0.28 4.02 -15.79
N ALA A 26 0.23 3.08 -14.85
CA ALA A 26 -1.03 2.72 -14.20
C ALA A 26 -1.56 4.00 -13.57
N ASP A 27 -2.73 4.44 -14.02
CA ASP A 27 -3.33 5.67 -13.52
C ASP A 27 -3.53 5.53 -12.02
N ALA A 28 -3.09 6.54 -11.26
CA ALA A 28 -3.13 6.50 -9.81
C ALA A 28 -4.59 6.60 -9.35
N ALA A 29 -5.20 5.46 -9.04
CA ALA A 29 -6.57 5.40 -8.54
C ALA A 29 -6.61 5.75 -7.03
N THR A 30 -7.47 6.70 -6.66
CA THR A 30 -7.75 6.98 -5.25
C THR A 30 -8.86 6.06 -4.74
N HIS A 31 -8.62 5.39 -3.62
CA HIS A 31 -9.59 4.50 -2.99
C HIS A 31 -10.02 5.04 -1.62
N ARG A 32 -11.33 5.16 -1.40
CA ARG A 32 -11.87 5.42 -0.06
C ARG A 32 -11.91 4.10 0.71
N VAL A 33 -11.23 4.08 1.85
CA VAL A 33 -11.19 2.93 2.75
C VAL A 33 -11.74 3.34 4.11
N ALA A 34 -12.37 2.39 4.79
CA ALA A 34 -12.82 2.54 6.17
C ALA A 34 -12.63 1.18 6.86
N GLY A 35 -12.35 1.21 8.16
CA GLY A 35 -12.14 -0.02 8.91
C GLY A 35 -11.75 0.21 10.34
N GLN A 36 -11.44 -0.89 11.02
CA GLN A 36 -10.99 -0.95 12.38
C GLN A 36 -9.57 -1.51 12.46
N LEU A 37 -8.72 -0.82 13.21
CA LEU A 37 -7.40 -1.29 13.61
C LEU A 37 -7.56 -2.04 14.95
N VAL A 38 -7.25 -3.35 14.96
CA VAL A 38 -7.43 -4.20 16.15
C VAL A 38 -6.06 -4.60 16.70
N ALA A 39 -5.78 -4.27 17.96
CA ALA A 39 -4.54 -4.63 18.63
C ALA A 39 -4.36 -6.16 18.71
N ILE A 40 -3.13 -6.63 18.46
CA ILE A 40 -2.73 -8.04 18.66
C ILE A 40 -1.66 -8.13 19.75
N ASN A 41 -0.57 -7.38 19.59
CA ASN A 41 0.54 -7.35 20.53
C ASN A 41 1.12 -5.93 20.50
N VAL A 42 0.76 -5.12 21.47
CA VAL A 42 1.02 -3.68 21.50
C VAL A 42 1.61 -3.35 22.87
N ASP A 43 2.65 -2.54 22.90
CA ASP A 43 3.26 -2.06 24.13
C ASP A 43 2.49 -0.87 24.74
N GLU A 44 2.98 -0.36 25.86
CA GLU A 44 2.38 0.76 26.58
C GLU A 44 2.38 2.08 25.80
N THR A 45 3.25 2.21 24.79
CA THR A 45 3.33 3.41 23.94
C THR A 45 2.28 3.37 22.83
N GLY A 46 1.72 2.20 22.53
CA GLY A 46 0.90 1.97 21.34
C GLY A 46 1.70 1.49 20.12
N ALA A 47 3.00 1.25 20.26
CA ALA A 47 3.77 0.60 19.21
C ALA A 47 3.55 -0.92 19.24
N GLY A 48 3.61 -1.57 18.09
CA GLY A 48 3.43 -3.02 17.98
C GLY A 48 2.54 -3.44 16.81
N GLN A 49 1.95 -4.62 16.96
CA GLN A 49 1.23 -5.34 15.91
C GLN A 49 -0.28 -5.21 16.07
N TYR A 50 -0.91 -4.91 14.94
CA TYR A 50 -2.33 -4.74 14.77
C TYR A 50 -2.82 -5.52 13.54
N LYS A 51 -4.12 -5.74 13.49
CA LYS A 51 -4.83 -6.26 12.33
C LYS A 51 -5.82 -5.24 11.82
N MET A 52 -5.69 -4.88 10.55
CA MET A 52 -6.65 -4.01 9.88
C MET A 52 -7.83 -4.85 9.35
N ARG A 53 -9.05 -4.42 9.67
CA ARG A 53 -10.30 -5.04 9.19
C ARG A 53 -11.17 -3.98 8.52
N GLY A 54 -11.65 -4.23 7.31
CA GLY A 54 -12.51 -3.31 6.58
C GLY A 54 -12.07 -3.22 5.12
N GLY A 55 -12.09 -2.01 4.56
CA GLY A 55 -11.61 -1.72 3.20
C GLY A 55 -10.10 -1.90 3.02
N LEU A 56 -9.33 -1.86 4.11
CA LEU A 56 -7.97 -2.39 4.17
C LEU A 56 -7.99 -3.67 5.00
N ARG A 57 -7.34 -4.72 4.50
CA ARG A 57 -7.20 -6.00 5.20
C ARG A 57 -5.76 -6.44 5.19
N GLY A 58 -5.19 -6.65 6.38
CA GLY A 58 -3.79 -7.03 6.49
C GLY A 58 -3.23 -6.85 7.89
N SER A 59 -1.92 -7.06 7.99
CA SER A 59 -1.14 -6.76 9.18
C SER A 59 -0.74 -5.29 9.15
N TRP A 60 -0.76 -4.67 10.32
CA TRP A 60 -0.36 -3.29 10.51
C TRP A 60 0.62 -3.23 11.68
N THR A 61 1.80 -2.69 11.47
CA THR A 61 2.83 -2.57 12.49
C THR A 61 3.12 -1.10 12.70
N ILE A 62 2.93 -0.62 13.93
CA ILE A 62 3.47 0.68 14.35
C ILE A 62 4.86 0.38 14.89
N ASN A 63 5.90 0.80 14.18
CA ASN A 63 7.29 0.44 14.51
C ASN A 63 7.81 1.27 15.68
N GLU A 64 7.45 2.55 15.69
CA GLU A 64 7.80 3.51 16.73
C GLU A 64 6.65 4.50 16.88
N LEU A 65 6.39 4.93 18.11
CA LEU A 65 5.44 6.00 18.40
C LEU A 65 5.99 6.84 19.56
N ASN A 66 6.71 7.89 19.21
CA ASN A 66 7.40 8.75 20.15
C ASN A 66 6.48 9.89 20.57
N GLN A 67 6.25 10.04 21.87
CA GLN A 67 5.47 11.14 22.42
C GLN A 67 6.14 12.49 22.10
N VAL A 68 5.36 13.43 21.59
CA VAL A 68 5.79 14.80 21.26
C VAL A 68 5.24 15.79 22.30
N ALA A 69 3.97 15.67 22.65
CA ALA A 69 3.30 16.52 23.63
C ALA A 69 2.18 15.77 24.35
N THR A 70 1.79 16.23 25.53
CA THR A 70 0.68 15.66 26.31
C THR A 70 -0.44 16.67 26.60
N SER A 71 -0.23 17.94 26.27
CA SER A 71 -1.19 19.02 26.50
C SER A 71 -1.11 20.04 25.35
N PRO A 72 -2.25 20.55 24.83
CA PRO A 72 -3.63 20.28 25.26
C PRO A 72 -4.21 18.94 24.74
N PHE A 73 -3.50 18.26 23.85
CA PHE A 73 -3.79 16.91 23.36
C PHE A 73 -2.54 16.05 23.52
N PHE A 74 -2.73 14.74 23.62
CA PHE A 74 -1.61 13.82 23.44
C PHE A 74 -1.24 13.84 21.96
N GLU A 75 0.03 14.09 21.66
CA GLU A 75 0.61 14.04 20.33
C GLU A 75 1.77 13.04 20.31
N ALA A 76 1.83 12.22 19.27
CA ALA A 76 2.96 11.35 19.01
C ALA A 76 3.32 11.29 17.53
N GLN A 77 4.56 10.94 17.23
CA GLN A 77 5.07 10.78 15.88
C GLN A 77 5.87 9.49 15.74
N GLY A 78 5.89 8.93 14.54
CA GLY A 78 6.67 7.73 14.30
C GLY A 78 6.49 7.16 12.91
N THR A 79 6.67 5.85 12.80
CA THR A 79 6.59 5.13 11.53
C THR A 79 5.72 3.89 11.66
N GLU A 80 5.02 3.56 10.57
CA GLU A 80 4.17 2.38 10.51
C GLU A 80 4.28 1.68 9.15
N LEU A 81 3.92 0.40 9.16
CA LEU A 81 3.97 -0.48 8.00
C LEU A 81 2.64 -1.22 7.88
N PHE A 82 1.96 -1.05 6.75
CA PHE A 82 0.82 -1.88 6.39
C PHE A 82 1.23 -2.92 5.36
N LYS A 83 0.92 -4.19 5.60
CA LYS A 83 1.07 -5.27 4.63
C LYS A 83 -0.29 -5.95 4.43
N GLY A 84 -0.87 -5.77 3.25
CA GLY A 84 -2.22 -6.26 2.99
C GLY A 84 -2.76 -5.87 1.63
N CYS A 85 -4.08 -5.74 1.57
CA CYS A 85 -4.84 -5.50 0.35
C CYS A 85 -5.97 -4.49 0.57
N ILE A 86 -6.41 -3.88 -0.53
CA ILE A 86 -7.62 -3.06 -0.58
C ILE A 86 -8.80 -3.96 -0.93
N ASP A 87 -9.68 -4.28 0.03
CA ASP A 87 -10.87 -5.11 -0.19
C ASP A 87 -11.97 -4.31 -0.90
N ARG A 88 -11.80 -4.08 -2.21
CA ARG A 88 -12.66 -3.18 -3.01
C ARG A 88 -14.08 -3.73 -3.13
N ARG A 89 -14.21 -5.06 -3.17
CA ARG A 89 -15.50 -5.75 -3.31
C ARG A 89 -16.16 -6.04 -1.97
N ARG A 90 -15.48 -5.81 -0.85
CA ARG A 90 -15.93 -6.12 0.51
C ARG A 90 -16.26 -7.60 0.70
N ASP A 91 -15.58 -8.47 -0.06
CA ASP A 91 -15.79 -9.92 -0.05
C ASP A 91 -14.83 -10.64 0.90
N ARG A 92 -13.92 -9.89 1.55
CA ARG A 92 -12.93 -10.36 2.53
C ARG A 92 -11.84 -11.27 1.96
N SER A 93 -11.89 -11.60 0.68
CA SER A 93 -10.96 -12.52 0.01
C SER A 93 -9.73 -11.82 -0.53
N CYS A 94 -9.85 -10.53 -0.89
CA CYS A 94 -8.85 -9.76 -1.64
C CYS A 94 -8.44 -10.41 -2.98
N LYS A 95 -9.27 -11.29 -3.53
CA LYS A 95 -8.95 -11.99 -4.78
C LYS A 95 -9.02 -11.03 -5.96
N GLY A 96 -7.86 -10.77 -6.58
CA GLY A 96 -7.75 -9.83 -7.70
C GLY A 96 -7.82 -8.36 -7.28
N ASP A 97 -7.64 -8.08 -5.98
CA ASP A 97 -7.50 -6.74 -5.45
C ASP A 97 -6.04 -6.31 -5.33
N PRO A 98 -5.74 -5.00 -5.42
CA PRO A 98 -4.42 -4.47 -5.16
C PRO A 98 -3.92 -4.90 -3.79
N SER A 99 -2.71 -5.43 -3.75
CA SER A 99 -2.04 -5.86 -2.53
C SER A 99 -0.58 -5.44 -2.55
N GLY A 100 -0.01 -5.28 -1.36
CA GLY A 100 1.36 -4.85 -1.23
C GLY A 100 1.69 -4.39 0.18
N THR A 101 2.78 -3.64 0.25
CA THR A 101 3.28 -3.04 1.48
C THR A 101 3.29 -1.52 1.33
N LEU A 102 2.79 -0.82 2.34
CA LEU A 102 2.82 0.63 2.45
C LEU A 102 3.60 0.99 3.71
N SER A 103 4.52 1.94 3.59
CA SER A 103 5.26 2.52 4.71
C SER A 103 4.84 3.97 4.88
N PHE A 104 4.58 4.38 6.12
CA PHE A 104 4.15 5.74 6.42
C PHE A 104 4.97 6.33 7.55
N THR A 105 5.14 7.65 7.51
CA THR A 105 5.42 8.45 8.69
C THR A 105 4.08 8.91 9.25
N ILE A 106 3.89 8.76 10.56
CA ILE A 106 2.65 9.12 11.24
C ILE A 106 2.84 10.28 12.19
N ARG A 107 1.79 11.09 12.26
CA ARG A 107 1.54 12.05 13.32
C ARG A 107 0.15 11.76 13.88
N TYR A 108 0.12 11.44 15.16
CA TYR A 108 -1.08 11.05 15.90
C TYR A 108 -1.42 12.14 16.91
N TRP A 109 -2.71 12.45 17.04
CA TRP A 109 -3.21 13.29 18.13
C TRP A 109 -4.53 12.72 18.67
N GLU A 110 -4.66 12.74 19.99
CA GLU A 110 -5.90 12.39 20.68
C GLU A 110 -6.21 13.35 21.82
N LEU A 111 -7.50 13.60 22.02
CA LEU A 111 -8.00 14.15 23.26
C LEU A 111 -8.16 12.99 24.23
N ARG A 112 -7.35 12.97 25.29
CA ARG A 112 -7.63 12.12 26.44
C ARG A 112 -8.59 12.91 27.33
N ASP A 113 -9.81 12.39 27.53
CA ASP A 113 -10.58 12.82 28.69
C ASP A 113 -9.70 12.62 29.92
N SER A 114 -9.72 13.61 30.82
CA SER A 114 -8.76 13.77 31.93
C SER A 114 -8.42 12.48 32.65
N ALA A 115 -7.22 12.40 33.22
CA ALA A 115 -6.72 11.32 34.09
C ALA A 115 -7.52 11.18 35.41
N ASP A 116 -8.84 11.05 35.32
CA ASP A 116 -9.68 10.60 36.41
C ASP A 116 -9.51 9.08 36.52
N PRO A 117 -8.89 8.57 37.60
CA PRO A 117 -8.63 7.15 37.79
C PRO A 117 -9.92 6.31 37.95
N THR A 118 -11.11 6.92 37.89
CA THR A 118 -12.42 6.26 38.00
C THR A 118 -13.16 6.06 36.68
N SER A 119 -12.53 6.37 35.53
CA SER A 119 -13.18 6.34 34.21
C SER A 119 -13.19 4.98 33.48
N TRP A 120 -13.29 3.86 34.22
CA TRP A 120 -13.44 2.50 33.67
C TRP A 120 -14.68 1.78 34.19
#